data_AF-A0A2A6C3U6-F1
#
_entry.id   AF-A0A2A6C3U6-F1
#
_cell.length_a   1.000
_cell.length_b   1.000
_cell.length_c   1.000
_cell.angle_alpha   90.00
_cell.angle_beta   90.00
_cell.angle_gamma   90.00
#
_symmetry.space_group_name_H-M   'P 1'
#
loop_
_entity.id
_entity.type
_entity.pdbx_description
1 polymer ?
#
loop_
_entity_poly.entity_id
_entity_poly.type
_entity_poly.pdbx_seq_one_letter_code
_entity_poly.pdbx_strand_id
1 'polypeptide(L)'
;MTFVLNFIDVFIGAYSIILLNSAITDFIAVLVELMSETRMIADFPFLIHIYEGFCTRIGMFACKMSMLIEMHAMFHSILLIAVSFWYRSSALDGRFPSKAIVQVVKSIIIAPNV
;
A
#
# COMPACT_ATOMS: atom_id res chain seq x y z
N MET A 1 -32.40 -6.72 16.74
CA MET A 1 -31.96 -5.57 15.90
C MET A 1 -30.70 -4.91 16.44
N THR A 2 -30.55 -4.74 17.76
CA THR A 2 -29.38 -4.16 18.44
C THR A 2 -28.06 -4.94 18.22
N PHE A 3 -28.10 -6.26 18.03
CA PHE A 3 -26.91 -7.08 17.77
C PHE A 3 -26.29 -6.85 16.38
N VAL A 4 -27.13 -6.53 15.39
CA VAL A 4 -26.69 -6.24 14.00
C VAL A 4 -26.00 -4.87 13.94
N LEU A 5 -26.50 -3.88 14.68
CA LEU A 5 -25.88 -2.55 14.76
C LEU A 5 -24.45 -2.61 15.33
N ASN A 6 -24.28 -3.31 16.46
CA ASN A 6 -22.97 -3.45 17.11
C ASN A 6 -21.94 -4.16 16.20
N PHE A 7 -22.39 -5.10 15.37
CA PHE A 7 -21.53 -5.79 14.40
C PHE A 7 -21.10 -4.89 13.23
N ILE A 8 -21.99 -4.00 12.78
CA ILE A 8 -21.71 -3.01 11.73
C ILE A 8 -20.69 -1.97 12.21
N ASP A 9 -20.77 -1.50 13.45
CA ASP A 9 -19.80 -0.56 14.02
C ASP A 9 -18.39 -1.19 14.11
N VAL A 10 -18.30 -2.45 14.52
CA VAL A 10 -17.02 -3.20 14.56
C VAL A 10 -16.47 -3.44 13.15
N PHE A 11 -17.34 -3.68 12.17
CA PHE A 11 -16.95 -3.85 10.76
C PHE A 11 -16.40 -2.56 10.16
N ILE A 12 -17.08 -1.43 10.38
CA ILE A 12 -16.66 -0.10 9.93
C ILE A 12 -15.33 0.28 10.58
N GLY A 13 -15.13 -0.06 11.86
CA GLY A 13 -13.87 0.16 12.56
C GLY A 13 -12.69 -0.58 11.92
N ALA A 14 -12.85 -1.88 11.64
CA ALA A 14 -11.79 -2.67 10.99
C ALA A 14 -11.49 -2.19 9.56
N TYR A 15 -12.52 -1.85 8.79
CA TYR A 15 -12.39 -1.28 7.45
C TYR A 15 -11.66 0.07 7.46
N SER A 16 -12.02 0.95 8.39
CA SER A 16 -11.40 2.27 8.57
C SER A 16 -9.91 2.14 8.89
N ILE A 17 -9.53 1.17 9.73
CA ILE A 17 -8.11 0.91 10.05
C ILE A 17 -7.33 0.46 8.80
N ILE A 18 -7.91 -0.39 7.94
CA ILE A 18 -7.24 -0.81 6.69
C ILE A 18 -7.01 0.38 5.77
N LEU A 19 -8.05 1.20 5.57
CA LEU A 19 -7.95 2.42 4.75
C LEU A 19 -6.95 3.42 5.32
N LEU A 20 -6.95 3.63 6.63
CA LEU A 20 -6.00 4.54 7.28
C LEU A 20 -4.55 4.08 7.07
N ASN A 21 -4.29 2.77 7.17
CA ASN A 21 -2.96 2.22 6.87
C ASN A 21 -2.58 2.42 5.39
N SER A 22 -3.53 2.28 4.46
CA SER A 22 -3.29 2.58 3.05
C SER A 22 -2.92 4.05 2.85
N ALA A 23 -3.72 4.97 3.42
CA ALA A 23 -3.47 6.41 3.32
C ALA A 23 -2.12 6.82 3.92
N ILE A 24 -1.72 6.21 5.04
CA ILE A 24 -0.39 6.44 5.63
C ILE A 24 0.72 5.92 4.68
N THR A 25 0.52 4.74 4.09
CA THR A 25 1.49 4.17 3.14
C THR A 25 1.61 5.06 1.89
N ASP A 26 0.49 5.55 1.36
CA ASP A 26 0.46 6.48 0.23
C ASP A 26 1.15 7.80 0.57
N PHE A 27 0.92 8.34 1.76
CA PHE A 27 1.59 9.55 2.20
C PHE A 27 3.11 9.36 2.29
N ILE A 28 3.57 8.22 2.82
CA ILE A 28 5.00 7.89 2.85
C ILE A 28 5.54 7.71 1.43
N ALA A 29 4.82 7.04 0.54
CA ALA A 29 5.22 6.85 -0.84
C ALA A 29 5.43 8.20 -1.55
N VAL A 30 4.48 9.13 -1.42
CA VAL A 30 4.58 10.48 -2.00
C VAL A 30 5.78 11.25 -1.43
N LEU A 31 6.07 11.14 -0.14
CA LEU A 31 7.26 11.78 0.43
C LEU A 31 8.56 11.21 -0.15
N VAL A 32 8.62 9.90 -0.35
CA VAL A 32 9.79 9.23 -0.95
C VAL A 32 9.92 9.59 -2.43
N GLU A 33 8.81 9.66 -3.16
CA GLU A 33 8.76 10.07 -4.56
C GLU A 33 9.21 11.53 -4.72
N LEU A 34 8.79 12.42 -3.83
CA LEU A 34 9.24 13.82 -3.83
C LEU A 34 10.74 13.96 -3.52
N MET A 35 11.32 13.00 -2.78
CA MET A 35 12.76 12.96 -2.55
C MET A 35 13.56 12.39 -3.73
N SER A 36 12.97 11.47 -4.49
CA SER A 36 13.65 10.75 -5.58
C SER A 36 13.47 11.46 -6.94
N GLU A 37 12.30 12.07 -7.18
CA GLU A 37 11.83 12.62 -8.47
C GLU A 37 12.35 11.75 -9.63
N THR A 38 11.80 10.53 -9.73
CA THR A 38 12.27 9.55 -10.72
C THR A 38 11.52 9.70 -12.03
N ARG A 39 12.26 9.73 -13.13
CA ARG A 39 11.72 9.70 -14.49
C ARG A 39 12.21 8.45 -15.21
N MET A 40 11.26 7.66 -15.70
CA MET A 40 11.52 6.44 -16.45
C MET A 40 11.40 6.70 -17.94
N ILE A 41 12.46 6.36 -18.69
CA ILE A 41 12.45 6.37 -20.16
C ILE A 41 12.69 4.94 -20.60
N ALA A 42 11.69 4.35 -21.25
CA ALA A 42 11.81 3.04 -21.87
C ALA A 42 12.25 3.22 -23.32
N ASP A 43 13.50 2.88 -23.63
CA ASP A 43 14.02 2.87 -25.00
C ASP A 43 14.64 1.50 -25.27
N PHE A 44 13.94 0.64 -26.02
CA PHE A 44 14.32 -0.76 -26.19
C PHE A 44 15.75 -0.89 -26.75
N PRO A 45 16.69 -1.62 -26.10
CA PRO A 45 16.52 -2.61 -25.03
C PRO A 45 16.79 -2.11 -23.59
N PHE A 46 17.01 -0.82 -23.38
CA PHE A 46 17.42 -0.23 -22.10
C PHE A 46 16.27 0.47 -21.37
N LEU A 47 16.21 0.28 -20.05
CA LEU A 47 15.36 1.05 -19.16
C LEU A 47 16.23 2.07 -18.43
N ILE A 48 16.07 3.35 -18.77
CA ILE A 48 16.88 4.42 -18.19
C ILE A 48 16.07 5.10 -17.09
N HIS A 49 16.63 5.11 -15.87
CA HIS A 49 16.10 5.83 -14.73
C HIS A 49 16.90 7.11 -14.52
N ILE A 50 16.24 8.26 -14.63
CA ILE A 50 16.80 9.58 -14.36
C ILE A 50 16.25 10.04 -13.02
N TYR A 51 17.13 10.45 -12.11
CA TYR A 51 16.78 10.96 -10.79
C TYR A 51 17.08 12.46 -10.74
N GLU A 52 16.07 13.30 -10.53
CA GLU A 52 16.25 14.76 -10.41
C GLU A 52 16.05 15.26 -8.97
N GLY A 53 15.70 14.37 -8.05
CA GLY A 53 15.33 14.74 -6.68
C GLY A 53 16.48 15.03 -5.73
N PHE A 54 16.12 15.38 -4.49
CA PHE A 54 17.04 15.67 -3.38
C PHE A 54 17.98 14.49 -3.06
N CYS A 55 17.54 13.28 -3.38
CA CYS A 55 18.35 12.09 -3.37
C CYS A 55 19.76 12.29 -4.00
N THR A 56 19.84 12.97 -5.14
CA THR A 56 21.09 13.11 -5.91
C THR A 56 22.20 13.79 -5.09
N ARG A 57 21.84 14.59 -4.09
CA ARG A 57 22.78 15.23 -3.15
C ARG A 57 23.27 14.33 -2.04
N ILE A 58 22.49 13.30 -1.67
CA ILE A 58 22.86 12.32 -0.64
C ILE A 58 23.75 11.23 -1.26
N GLY A 59 23.39 10.79 -2.47
CA GLY A 59 24.17 9.84 -3.26
C GLY A 59 23.32 8.84 -4.04
N MET A 60 23.96 8.15 -4.99
CA MET A 60 23.28 7.21 -5.90
C MET A 60 22.64 6.01 -5.19
N PHE A 61 23.22 5.57 -4.06
CA PHE A 61 22.64 4.50 -3.25
C PHE A 61 21.28 4.90 -2.65
N ALA A 62 21.16 6.14 -2.17
CA ALA A 62 19.90 6.65 -1.64
C ALA A 62 18.79 6.66 -2.71
N CYS A 63 19.14 6.94 -3.98
CA CYS A 63 18.16 6.97 -5.10
C CYS A 63 17.64 5.60 -5.46
N LYS A 64 18.55 4.62 -5.46
CA LYS A 64 18.15 3.24 -5.69
C LYS A 64 17.25 2.74 -4.56
N MET A 65 17.62 3.04 -3.32
CA MET A 65 16.80 2.67 -2.16
C MET A 65 15.44 3.36 -2.15
N SER A 66 15.39 4.66 -2.45
CA SER A 66 14.11 5.40 -2.51
C SER A 66 13.20 4.83 -3.59
N MET A 67 13.73 4.51 -4.77
CA MET A 67 12.95 3.89 -5.85
C MET A 67 12.41 2.50 -5.46
N LEU A 68 13.21 1.68 -4.77
CA LEU A 68 12.76 0.38 -4.27
C LEU A 68 11.64 0.54 -3.23
N ILE A 69 11.80 1.49 -2.30
CA ILE A 69 10.80 1.77 -1.27
C ILE A 69 9.50 2.30 -1.90
N GLU A 70 9.60 3.20 -2.88
CA GLU A 70 8.47 3.75 -3.61
C GLU A 70 7.67 2.65 -4.32
N MET A 71 8.35 1.77 -5.08
CA MET A 71 7.73 0.62 -5.74
C MET A 71 7.07 -0.33 -4.75
N HIS A 72 7.72 -0.61 -3.63
CA HIS A 72 7.17 -1.47 -2.59
C HIS A 72 5.92 -0.84 -1.95
N ALA A 73 5.99 0.46 -1.63
CA ALA A 73 4.89 1.20 -1.03
C ALA A 73 3.68 1.28 -1.97
N MET A 74 3.88 1.56 -3.26
CA MET A 74 2.81 1.56 -4.26
C MET A 74 2.12 0.19 -4.35
N PHE A 75 2.89 -0.90 -4.43
CA PHE A 75 2.33 -2.24 -4.48
C PHE A 75 1.54 -2.58 -3.20
N HIS A 76 2.09 -2.21 -2.04
CA HIS A 76 1.43 -2.40 -0.76
C HIS A 76 0.10 -1.64 -0.66
N SER A 77 0.07 -0.39 -1.12
CA SER A 77 -1.16 0.41 -1.18
C SER A 77 -2.22 -0.16 -2.12
N ILE A 78 -1.84 -0.59 -3.33
CA ILE A 78 -2.77 -1.23 -4.27
C ILE A 78 -3.40 -2.48 -3.65
N LEU A 79 -2.58 -3.30 -2.97
CA LEU A 79 -3.06 -4.50 -2.29
C LEU A 79 -4.00 -4.17 -1.13
N LEU A 80 -3.67 -3.18 -0.29
CA LEU A 80 -4.56 -2.75 0.80
C LEU A 80 -5.91 -2.23 0.27
N ILE A 81 -5.91 -1.48 -0.82
CA ILE A 81 -7.12 -1.00 -1.49
C ILE A 81 -7.92 -2.20 -2.04
N ALA A 82 -7.27 -3.14 -2.73
CA ALA A 82 -7.92 -4.35 -3.24
C ALA A 82 -8.57 -5.18 -2.11
N VAL A 83 -7.87 -5.34 -0.99
CA VAL A 83 -8.40 -6.02 0.21
C VAL A 83 -9.58 -5.25 0.80
N SER A 84 -9.54 -3.92 0.79
CA SER A 84 -10.66 -3.09 1.25
C SER A 84 -11.92 -3.29 0.39
N PHE A 85 -11.76 -3.41 -0.94
CA PHE A 85 -12.85 -3.74 -1.86
C PHE A 85 -13.37 -5.16 -1.65
N TRP A 86 -12.47 -6.13 -1.51
CA TRP A 86 -12.83 -7.52 -1.22
C TRP A 86 -13.62 -7.66 0.09
N TYR A 87 -13.18 -6.95 1.14
CA TYR A 87 -13.83 -6.93 2.45
C TYR A 87 -15.26 -6.36 2.36
N ARG A 88 -15.47 -5.29 1.58
CA ARG A 88 -16.81 -4.77 1.30
C ARG A 88 -17.66 -5.75 0.50
N SER A 89 -17.11 -6.34 -0.57
CA SER A 89 -17.84 -7.31 -1.40
C SER A 89 -18.30 -8.52 -0.57
N SER A 90 -17.41 -9.05 0.27
CA SER A 90 -17.71 -10.21 1.13
C SER A 90 -18.83 -9.90 2.12
N ALA A 91 -18.86 -8.67 2.67
CA ALA A 91 -19.92 -8.24 3.57
C ALA A 91 -21.29 -8.12 2.87
N LEU A 92 -21.31 -7.72 1.60
CA LEU A 92 -22.54 -7.73 0.79
C LEU A 92 -23.05 -9.15 0.53
N ASP A 93 -22.15 -10.11 0.34
CA ASP A 93 -22.48 -11.54 0.16
C ASP A 93 -22.87 -12.26 1.47
N GLY A 94 -22.99 -11.52 2.59
CA GLY A 94 -23.33 -12.07 3.90
C GLY A 94 -22.21 -12.94 4.53
N ARG A 95 -21.02 -12.95 3.93
CA ARG A 95 -19.85 -13.69 4.44
C ARG A 95 -18.97 -12.70 5.20
N PHE A 96 -18.98 -12.78 6.52
CA PHE A 96 -18.13 -11.94 7.35
C PHE A 96 -16.75 -12.60 7.50
N PRO A 97 -15.70 -12.08 6.82
CA PRO A 97 -14.37 -12.65 6.95
C PRO A 97 -13.87 -12.45 8.39
N SER A 98 -13.36 -13.53 8.99
CA SER A 98 -12.79 -13.49 10.33
C SER A 98 -11.62 -12.50 10.41
N LYS A 99 -11.47 -11.83 11.55
CA LYS A 99 -10.34 -10.91 11.85
C LYS A 99 -8.97 -11.56 11.59
N ALA A 100 -8.88 -12.88 11.73
CA ALA A 100 -7.68 -13.67 11.43
C ALA A 100 -7.28 -13.62 9.95
N ILE A 101 -8.25 -13.63 9.03
CA ILE A 101 -7.98 -13.60 7.58
C ILE A 101 -7.43 -12.22 7.19
N VAL A 102 -8.00 -11.15 7.74
CA VAL A 102 -7.51 -9.78 7.53
C VAL A 102 -6.10 -9.61 8.08
N GLN A 103 -5.83 -10.16 9.26
CA GLN A 103 -4.49 -10.15 9.87
C GLN A 103 -3.48 -10.90 9.01
N VAL A 104 -3.82 -12.12 8.56
CA VAL A 104 -2.97 -12.96 7.70
C VAL A 104 -2.70 -12.29 6.36
N VAL A 105 -3.71 -11.68 5.74
CA VAL A 105 -3.55 -10.93 4.49
C VAL A 105 -2.61 -9.74 4.69
N LYS A 106 -2.76 -8.98 5.78
CA LYS A 106 -1.78 -7.93 6.15
C LYS A 106 -0.37 -8.50 6.32
N SER A 107 -0.22 -9.62 7.02
CA SER A 107 1.08 -10.25 7.25
C SER A 107 1.74 -10.74 5.97
N ILE A 108 0.97 -11.31 5.03
CA ILE A 108 1.44 -11.76 3.72
C ILE A 108 1.84 -10.57 2.85
N ILE A 109 1.09 -9.47 2.89
CA ILE A 109 1.37 -8.25 2.11
C ILE A 109 2.60 -7.50 2.66
N ILE A 110 2.83 -7.55 3.98
CA ILE A 110 4.00 -6.97 4.65
C ILE A 110 5.25 -7.83 4.48
N ALA A 111 5.11 -9.14 4.22
CA ALA A 111 6.26 -10.02 4.01
C ALA A 111 7.02 -9.54 2.76
N PRO A 112 8.26 -9.05 2.91
CA PRO A 112 9.06 -8.68 1.76
C PRO A 112 9.39 -9.98 1.02
N ASN A 113 8.81 -10.17 -0.16
CA ASN A 113 9.34 -11.16 -1.09
C ASN A 113 10.67 -10.58 -1.61
N VAL A 114 11.73 -10.84 -0.86
CA VAL A 114 13.13 -10.55 -1.21
C VAL A 114 13.60 -11.40 -2.37
#